data_AF-A0A377CBN1-F1
#
_entry.id   AF-A0A377CBN1-F1
#
_cell.length_a   1.000
_cell.length_b   1.000
_cell.length_c   1.000
_cell.angle_alpha   90.00
_cell.angle_beta   90.00
_cell.angle_gamma   90.00
#
_symmetry.space_group_name_H-M   'P 1'
#
loop_
_entity.id
_entity.type
_entity.pdbx_description
1 polymer ?
#
loop_
_entity_poly.entity_id
_entity_poly.type
_entity_poly.pdbx_seq_one_letter_code
_entity_poly.pdbx_strand_id
1 'polypeptide(L)'
;MKLIITEDYQEMSRVAAHHLLGYMSKTRRVNLAITAGSTPKGMYEYLTTLVKGKPWYDNCYFYNFDEIPFRGKEGEGVTITNLRNLFFTPAGIKEENIQKLTMITTASMIRNWRVKAAWIWWCWD
;
A
#
# COMPACT_ATOMS: atom_id res chain seq x y z
N MET A 1 -0.63 4.50 21.88
CA MET A 1 0.32 4.71 20.77
C MET A 1 1.56 3.88 21.05
N LYS A 2 2.11 3.16 20.06
CA LYS A 2 3.35 2.37 20.23
C LYS A 2 4.42 2.96 19.32
N LEU A 3 5.53 3.42 19.91
CA LEU A 3 6.71 3.93 19.20
C LEU A 3 7.72 2.79 19.06
N ILE A 4 8.29 2.62 17.86
CA ILE A 4 9.34 1.63 17.57
C ILE A 4 10.51 2.42 16.98
N ILE A 5 11.67 2.33 17.63
CA ILE A 5 12.92 2.94 17.17
C ILE A 5 13.79 1.80 16.65
N THR A 6 14.28 1.95 15.42
CA THR A 6 15.19 1.00 14.77
C THR A 6 16.55 1.68 14.57
N GLU A 7 17.59 0.89 14.36
CA GLU A 7 18.96 1.37 14.20
C GLU A 7 19.16 2.14 12.90
N ASP A 8 18.57 1.67 11.80
CA ASP A 8 18.70 2.29 10.49
C ASP A 8 17.45 2.15 9.60
N TYR A 9 17.52 2.72 8.40
CA TYR A 9 16.47 2.66 7.39
C TYR A 9 16.13 1.24 6.92
N GLN A 10 17.11 0.33 6.90
CA GLN A 10 16.91 -1.05 6.42
C GLN A 10 16.20 -1.89 7.48
N GLU A 11 16.56 -1.72 8.75
CA GLU A 11 15.81 -2.31 9.87
C GLU A 11 14.40 -1.73 9.93
N MET A 12 14.24 -0.41 9.83
CA MET A 12 12.92 0.24 9.76
C MET A 12 12.04 -0.37 8.66
N SER A 13 12.60 -0.51 7.46
CA SER A 13 11.92 -1.07 6.29
C SER A 13 11.46 -2.50 6.52
N ARG A 14 12.34 -3.35 7.10
CA ARG A 14 12.01 -4.74 7.44
C ARG A 14 10.94 -4.82 8.53
N VAL A 15 11.06 -4.03 9.59
CA VAL A 15 10.08 -3.99 10.69
C VAL A 15 8.71 -3.57 10.16
N ALA A 16 8.64 -2.50 9.37
CA ALA A 16 7.40 -2.04 8.74
C ALA A 16 6.78 -3.11 7.81
N ALA A 17 7.60 -3.81 7.03
CA ALA A 17 7.13 -4.87 6.15
C ALA A 17 6.55 -6.05 6.93
N HIS A 18 7.16 -6.48 8.04
CA HIS A 18 6.61 -7.52 8.90
C HIS A 18 5.28 -7.11 9.54
N HIS A 19 5.15 -5.83 9.93
CA HIS A 19 3.87 -5.30 10.41
C HIS A 19 2.79 -5.41 9.33
N LEU A 20 3.07 -4.97 8.10
CA LEU A 20 2.14 -5.07 6.98
C LEU A 20 1.81 -6.53 6.63
N LEU A 21 2.81 -7.41 6.61
CA LEU A 21 2.66 -8.84 6.38
C LEU A 21 1.73 -9.50 7.41
N GLY A 22 1.78 -9.06 8.66
CA GLY A 22 0.86 -9.52 9.72
C GLY A 22 -0.61 -9.20 9.41
N TYR A 23 -0.88 -8.09 8.72
CA TYR A 23 -2.24 -7.82 8.22
C TYR A 23 -2.57 -8.67 6.99
N MET A 24 -1.63 -8.80 6.06
CA MET A 24 -1.82 -9.58 4.82
C MET A 24 -2.07 -11.07 5.09
N SER A 25 -1.48 -11.62 6.15
CA SER A 25 -1.57 -13.05 6.50
C SER A 25 -2.90 -13.46 7.16
N LYS A 26 -3.89 -12.56 7.22
CA LYS A 26 -5.23 -12.89 7.74
C LYS A 26 -5.98 -13.75 6.72
N THR A 27 -6.85 -14.64 7.18
CA THR A 27 -7.60 -15.54 6.29
C THR A 27 -8.76 -14.86 5.55
N ARG A 28 -9.29 -13.78 6.09
CA ARG A 28 -10.40 -13.01 5.49
C ARG A 28 -9.87 -11.89 4.60
N ARG A 29 -10.73 -11.34 3.74
CA ARG A 29 -10.43 -10.14 2.96
C ARG A 29 -9.86 -9.03 3.85
N VAL A 30 -8.73 -8.46 3.43
CA VAL A 30 -8.13 -7.30 4.06
C VAL A 30 -8.05 -6.15 3.06
N ASN A 31 -8.34 -4.95 3.56
CA ASN A 31 -8.31 -3.73 2.78
C ASN A 31 -7.19 -2.86 3.36
N LEU A 32 -6.21 -2.50 2.53
CA LEU A 32 -4.96 -1.87 2.93
C LEU A 32 -4.80 -0.57 2.15
N ALA A 33 -4.84 0.56 2.86
CA ALA A 33 -4.45 1.85 2.32
C ALA A 33 -2.94 2.00 2.45
N ILE A 34 -2.23 2.27 1.35
CA ILE A 34 -0.76 2.32 1.33
C ILE A 34 -0.25 3.61 0.68
N THR A 35 0.96 4.02 1.07
CA THR A 35 1.57 5.29 0.64
C THR A 35 2.62 5.09 -0.46
N ALA A 36 2.74 6.05 -1.36
CA ALA A 36 3.86 6.14 -2.29
C ALA A 36 5.06 6.88 -1.64
N GLY A 37 6.03 7.33 -2.44
CA GLY A 37 7.17 8.11 -1.97
C GLY A 37 8.42 7.28 -1.71
N SER A 38 9.48 7.95 -1.24
CA SER A 38 10.81 7.35 -1.03
C SER A 38 10.89 6.53 0.26
N THR A 39 10.24 6.98 1.34
CA THR A 39 10.27 6.30 2.65
C THR A 39 9.86 4.83 2.60
N PRO A 40 8.74 4.42 1.97
CA PRO A 40 8.34 3.01 1.97
C PRO A 40 9.09 2.15 0.93
N LYS A 41 10.04 2.70 0.16
CA LYS A 41 10.70 1.97 -0.94
C LYS A 41 11.37 0.67 -0.48
N GLY A 42 12.24 0.75 0.54
CA GLY A 42 12.92 -0.43 1.09
C GLY A 42 11.94 -1.46 1.69
N MET A 43 10.83 -0.99 2.27
CA MET A 43 9.76 -1.86 2.76
C MET A 43 9.09 -2.63 1.62
N TYR A 44 8.76 -1.98 0.51
CA TYR A 44 8.14 -2.64 -0.65
C TYR A 44 9.08 -3.59 -1.37
N GLU A 45 10.36 -3.23 -1.51
CA GLU A 45 11.39 -4.11 -2.07
C GLU A 45 11.48 -5.40 -1.25
N TYR A 46 11.61 -5.28 0.08
CA TYR A 46 11.65 -6.43 0.97
C TYR A 46 10.33 -7.23 0.95
N LEU A 47 9.18 -6.58 1.08
CA LEU A 47 7.87 -7.23 1.08
C LEU A 47 7.62 -8.00 -0.23
N THR A 48 8.04 -7.45 -1.37
CA THR A 48 7.94 -8.10 -2.68
C THR A 48 8.62 -9.47 -2.68
N THR A 49 9.81 -9.60 -2.07
CA THR A 49 10.50 -10.90 -1.95
C THR A 49 9.71 -11.92 -1.14
N LEU A 50 8.85 -11.46 -0.23
CA LEU A 50 8.07 -12.33 0.65
C LEU A 50 6.72 -12.74 0.07
N VAL A 51 6.14 -11.95 -0.85
CA VAL A 51 4.74 -12.13 -1.31
C VAL A 51 4.61 -12.50 -2.79
N LYS A 52 5.62 -12.23 -3.62
CA LYS A 52 5.54 -12.46 -5.06
C LYS A 52 5.26 -13.92 -5.39
N GLY A 53 4.26 -14.16 -6.24
CA GLY A 53 3.90 -15.50 -6.71
C GLY A 53 3.21 -16.38 -5.65
N LYS A 54 2.76 -15.81 -4.54
CA LYS A 54 2.14 -16.56 -3.43
C LYS A 54 0.63 -16.31 -3.38
N PRO A 55 -0.21 -17.30 -3.74
CA PRO A 55 -1.66 -17.11 -3.87
C PRO A 55 -2.38 -16.89 -2.53
N TRP A 56 -1.75 -17.24 -1.40
CA TRP A 56 -2.35 -17.02 -0.08
C TRP A 56 -2.44 -15.53 0.34
N TYR A 57 -1.94 -14.60 -0.49
CA TYR A 57 -2.15 -13.16 -0.31
C TYR A 57 -3.22 -12.57 -1.24
N ASP A 58 -3.92 -13.39 -2.03
CA ASP A 58 -4.98 -12.94 -2.97
C ASP A 58 -6.20 -12.33 -2.25
N ASN A 59 -6.31 -12.48 -0.94
CA ASN A 59 -7.33 -11.82 -0.12
C ASN A 59 -6.99 -10.35 0.22
N CYS A 60 -5.85 -9.83 -0.21
CA CYS A 60 -5.39 -8.47 0.06
C CYS A 60 -5.82 -7.49 -1.04
N TYR A 61 -6.57 -6.46 -0.67
CA TYR A 61 -7.02 -5.39 -1.57
C TYR A 61 -6.34 -4.09 -1.18
N PHE A 62 -5.69 -3.44 -2.14
CA PHE A 62 -4.86 -2.26 -1.93
C PHE A 62 -5.53 -1.00 -2.46
N TYR A 63 -5.36 0.10 -1.74
CA TYR A 63 -5.97 1.38 -2.03
C TYR A 63 -4.92 2.48 -1.89
N ASN A 64 -4.86 3.40 -2.86
CA ASN A 64 -4.20 4.68 -2.64
C ASN A 64 -5.14 5.61 -1.85
N PHE A 65 -4.58 6.41 -0.94
CA PHE A 65 -5.36 7.33 -0.10
C PHE A 65 -5.32 8.78 -0.58
N ASP A 66 -4.41 9.10 -1.50
CA ASP A 66 -4.37 10.34 -2.26
C ASP A 66 -4.22 10.03 -3.75
N GLU A 67 -4.58 10.99 -4.60
CA GLU A 67 -4.30 10.90 -6.03
C GLU A 67 -4.11 12.30 -6.62
N ILE A 68 -3.10 12.44 -7.47
CA ILE A 68 -2.81 13.69 -8.19
C ILE A 68 -2.85 13.40 -9.68
N PRO A 69 -3.88 13.85 -10.42
CA PRO A 69 -3.97 13.62 -11.85
C PRO A 69 -2.93 14.47 -12.61
N PHE A 70 -2.44 13.95 -13.74
CA PHE A 70 -1.62 14.74 -14.65
C PHE A 70 -2.49 15.73 -15.42
N ARG A 71 -2.14 17.02 -15.35
CA ARG A 71 -2.89 18.08 -16.03
C ARG A 71 -2.99 17.81 -17.54
N GLY A 72 -4.22 17.74 -18.06
CA GLY A 72 -4.48 17.54 -19.48
C GLY A 72 -4.23 16.12 -19.99
N LYS A 73 -4.03 15.14 -19.12
CA LYS A 73 -3.94 13.72 -19.48
C LYS A 73 -5.05 12.94 -18.82
N GLU A 74 -5.67 12.05 -19.58
CA GLU A 74 -6.56 11.03 -19.05
C GLU A 74 -5.74 9.83 -18.56
N GLY A 75 -6.26 9.13 -17.56
CA GLY A 75 -5.66 7.91 -17.02
C GLY A 75 -5.16 8.06 -15.59
N GLU A 76 -4.13 7.28 -15.27
CA GLU A 76 -3.62 7.14 -13.92
C GLU A 76 -2.83 8.36 -13.46
N GLY A 77 -3.05 8.77 -12.21
CA GLY A 77 -2.34 9.86 -11.58
C GLY A 77 -0.97 9.46 -11.06
N VAL A 78 -0.30 10.41 -10.40
CA VAL A 78 1.05 10.25 -9.87
C VAL A 78 1.11 9.14 -8.81
N THR A 79 0.15 9.09 -7.89
CA THR A 79 0.23 8.18 -6.74
C THR A 79 0.11 6.74 -7.20
N ILE A 80 -0.93 6.39 -7.96
CA ILE A 80 -1.11 5.01 -8.39
C ILE A 80 0.02 4.55 -9.32
N THR A 81 0.51 5.42 -10.21
CA THR A 81 1.66 5.12 -11.07
C THR A 81 2.89 4.77 -10.24
N ASN A 82 3.17 5.54 -9.20
CA ASN A 82 4.30 5.28 -8.30
C ASN A 82 4.12 3.97 -7.52
N LEU A 83 2.92 3.69 -7.00
CA LEU A 83 2.64 2.43 -6.29
C LEU A 83 2.77 1.20 -7.21
N ARG A 84 2.40 1.32 -8.49
CA ARG A 84 2.63 0.27 -9.48
C ARG A 84 4.10 -0.05 -9.64
N ASN A 85 4.93 0.99 -9.78
CA ASN A 85 6.36 0.83 -9.98
C ASN A 85 7.07 0.33 -8.72
N LEU A 86 6.67 0.83 -7.55
CA LEU A 86 7.31 0.49 -6.27
C LEU A 86 6.91 -0.90 -5.76
N PHE A 87 5.66 -1.33 -5.97
CA PHE A 87 5.14 -2.53 -5.31
C PHE A 87 4.24 -3.38 -6.19
N PHE A 88 3.17 -2.86 -6.79
CA PHE A 88 2.14 -3.72 -7.39
C PHE A 88 2.68 -4.57 -8.55
N THR A 89 3.42 -3.96 -9.47
CA THR A 89 3.99 -4.66 -10.62
C THR A 89 5.12 -5.61 -10.20
N PRO A 90 6.12 -5.18 -9.38
CA PRO A 90 7.16 -6.10 -8.90
C PRO A 90 6.62 -7.30 -8.12
N ALA A 91 5.60 -7.10 -7.27
CA ALA A 91 4.99 -8.12 -6.43
C ALA A 91 3.95 -8.99 -7.16
N GLY A 92 3.56 -8.64 -8.39
CA GLY A 92 2.57 -9.39 -9.16
C GLY A 92 1.16 -9.31 -8.59
N ILE A 93 0.77 -8.14 -8.06
CA ILE A 93 -0.57 -7.91 -7.53
C ILE A 93 -1.57 -7.84 -8.69
N LYS A 94 -2.67 -8.60 -8.58
CA LYS A 94 -3.74 -8.64 -9.59
C LYS A 94 -4.48 -7.30 -9.65
N GLU A 95 -4.90 -6.89 -10.85
CA GLU A 95 -5.60 -5.61 -11.04
C GLU A 95 -6.94 -5.56 -10.27
N GLU A 96 -7.65 -6.68 -10.16
CA GLU A 96 -8.88 -6.78 -9.34
C GLU A 96 -8.65 -6.51 -7.84
N ASN A 97 -7.41 -6.62 -7.37
CA ASN A 97 -7.00 -6.34 -6.01
C ASN A 97 -6.50 -4.90 -5.82
N ILE A 98 -6.41 -4.10 -6.89
CA ILE A 98 -5.96 -2.70 -6.85
C ILE A 98 -7.18 -1.78 -7.01
N GLN A 99 -7.48 -1.03 -5.97
CA GLN A 99 -8.70 -0.25 -5.84
C GLN A 99 -8.35 1.25 -5.88
N LYS A 100 -8.41 1.79 -7.10
CA LYS A 100 -7.93 3.14 -7.42
C LYS A 100 -8.86 4.24 -6.90
N LEU A 101 -8.30 5.17 -6.14
CA LEU A 101 -8.97 6.42 -5.81
C LEU A 101 -8.93 7.34 -7.03
N THR A 102 -10.10 7.78 -7.48
CA THR A 102 -10.29 8.78 -8.53
C THR A 102 -11.26 9.83 -8.00
N MET A 103 -11.29 11.02 -8.62
CA MET A 103 -12.21 12.10 -8.23
C MET A 103 -13.69 11.66 -8.17
N ILE A 104 -14.07 10.64 -8.95
CA ILE A 104 -15.43 10.09 -9.00
C ILE A 104 -15.65 9.01 -7.92
N THR A 105 -14.63 8.21 -7.57
CA THR A 105 -14.78 7.05 -6.68
C THR A 105 -14.67 7.37 -5.18
N THR A 106 -14.08 8.51 -4.79
CA THR A 106 -13.86 8.91 -3.40
C THR A 106 -15.13 8.84 -2.53
N ALA A 107 -16.27 9.34 -3.04
CA ALA A 107 -17.54 9.37 -2.30
C ALA A 107 -18.22 7.99 -2.14
N SER A 108 -17.88 7.02 -2.99
CA SER A 108 -18.38 5.63 -2.90
C SER A 108 -17.53 4.80 -1.94
N MET A 109 -16.21 5.03 -1.95
CA MET A 109 -15.26 4.31 -1.07
C MET A 109 -15.49 4.63 0.40
N ILE A 110 -15.72 5.90 0.75
CA ILE A 110 -15.98 6.33 2.14
C ILE A 110 -17.25 5.67 2.72
N ARG A 111 -18.27 5.43 1.89
CA ARG A 111 -19.55 4.83 2.34
C ARG A 111 -19.48 3.31 2.57
N ASN A 112 -18.58 2.60 1.88
CA ASN A 112 -18.43 1.15 1.97
C ASN A 112 -17.27 0.69 2.86
N TRP A 113 -16.48 1.61 3.42
CA TRP A 113 -15.23 1.28 4.11
C TRP A 113 -15.42 0.89 5.58
N ARG A 114 -15.48 -0.43 5.85
CA ARG A 114 -14.86 -1.04 7.05
C ARG A 114 -13.37 -1.24 6.83
N VAL A 115 -12.66 -0.22 6.38
CA VAL A 115 -11.20 -0.30 6.20
C VAL A 115 -10.54 0.02 7.51
N LYS A 116 -9.84 -0.98 8.06
CA LYS A 116 -8.86 -0.73 9.11
C LYS A 116 -7.71 0.00 8.44
N ALA A 117 -7.80 1.33 8.40
CA ALA A 117 -6.67 2.17 8.08
C ALA A 117 -5.58 1.86 9.11
N ALA A 118 -4.53 1.16 8.68
CA ALA A 118 -3.29 1.12 9.41
C ALA A 118 -2.64 2.49 9.18
N TRP A 119 -3.02 3.46 10.01
CA TRP A 119 -2.32 4.72 10.13
C TRP A 119 -0.94 4.44 10.72
N ILE A 120 0.02 4.10 9.88
CA ILE A 120 1.43 4.24 10.26
C ILE A 120 1.78 5.68 9.91
N TRP A 121 1.52 6.56 10.88
CA TRP A 121 1.89 7.96 10.82
C TRP A 121 3.41 8.02 11.02
N TRP A 122 4.17 8.00 9.93
CA TRP A 122 5.57 8.44 9.96
C TRP A 122 5.54 9.96 9.90
N CYS A 123 5.55 10.60 11.07
CA CYS A 123 5.85 12.02 11.15
C CYS A 123 7.32 12.22 10.81
N TRP A 124 7.56 13.08 9.83
CA TRP A 124 8.82 13.78 9.65
C TRP A 124 9.03 14.71 10.85
N ASP A 125 10.19 14.59 11.48
CA ASP A 125 11.04 15.76 11.77
C ASP A 125 12.16 15.77 10.72
#